data_AF-A0A1I0SYY1-F1
#
_entry.id   AF-A0A1I0SYY1-F1
#
_cell.length_a   1.000
_cell.length_b   1.000
_cell.length_c   1.000
_cell.angle_alpha   90.00
_cell.angle_beta   90.00
_cell.angle_gamma   90.00
#
_symmetry.space_group_name_H-M   'P 1'
#
loop_
_entity.id
_entity.type
_entity.pdbx_description
1 polymer ?
#
loop_
_entity_poly.entity_id
_entity_poly.type
_entity_poly.pdbx_seq_one_letter_code
_entity_poly.pdbx_strand_id
1 'polypeptide(L)'
;MSSSRGDSHADTTVPAGVSSIPLTDVDSRSNPATASIGALVKDATTQVSTLVRAEVELAKAEVTGEIKKGLQGSVLFVLALAVLIFSSFFFFFFLAELLNTWVVRWLAFLIVFLIMVAITALLAFLGYLRVKKLRKPEKTIDSLKATATVIPGQRGSDAPELAAKDVRAPLTR
;
A
#
# COMPACT_ATOMS: atom_id res chain seq x y z
N MET A 1 -72.37 -8.52 -42.67
CA MET A 1 -73.57 -8.22 -41.86
C MET A 1 -73.14 -7.34 -40.69
N SER A 2 -73.43 -6.03 -40.78
CA SER A 2 -74.45 -5.35 -39.96
C SER A 2 -74.03 -5.26 -38.49
N SER A 3 -73.39 -4.15 -38.09
CA SER A 3 -74.05 -2.99 -37.47
C SER A 3 -74.71 -3.33 -36.13
N SER A 4 -74.22 -2.75 -35.03
CA SER A 4 -75.05 -1.79 -34.31
C SER A 4 -74.27 -0.96 -33.29
N ARG A 5 -74.70 0.29 -33.25
CA ARG A 5 -74.36 1.42 -32.37
C ARG A 5 -74.70 1.12 -30.91
N GLY A 6 -73.92 1.74 -30.02
CA GLY A 6 -74.27 1.92 -28.61
C GLY A 6 -73.55 3.14 -28.08
N ASP A 7 -74.19 4.31 -28.23
CA ASP A 7 -73.83 5.53 -27.50
C ASP A 7 -74.21 5.34 -26.03
N SER A 8 -73.37 5.79 -25.08
CA SER A 8 -73.77 6.62 -23.92
C SER A 8 -72.75 6.60 -22.76
N HIS A 9 -72.69 7.76 -22.11
CA HIS A 9 -72.08 8.08 -20.82
C HIS A 9 -70.60 8.45 -20.78
N ALA A 10 -70.40 9.76 -20.98
CA ALA A 10 -69.44 10.52 -20.21
C ALA A 10 -69.57 10.21 -18.71
N ASP A 11 -68.48 9.74 -18.12
CA ASP A 11 -68.25 9.86 -16.69
C ASP A 11 -66.75 10.14 -16.49
N THR A 12 -66.44 11.43 -16.38
CA THR A 12 -65.09 11.91 -16.06
C THR A 12 -64.86 11.67 -14.58
N THR A 13 -64.45 10.46 -14.22
CA THR A 13 -63.90 10.17 -12.90
C THR A 13 -62.39 10.02 -13.04
N VAL A 14 -61.68 11.12 -12.81
CA VAL A 14 -60.22 11.10 -12.67
C VAL A 14 -59.91 10.37 -11.36
N PRO A 15 -59.22 9.21 -11.37
CA PRO A 15 -58.80 8.57 -10.14
C PRO A 15 -57.79 9.48 -9.43
N ALA A 16 -58.14 9.95 -8.24
CA ALA A 16 -57.23 10.61 -7.30
C ALA A 16 -56.21 9.59 -6.78
N GLY A 17 -55.30 9.17 -7.65
CA GLY A 17 -54.19 8.26 -7.41
C GLY A 17 -52.87 8.94 -7.73
N VAL A 18 -52.73 10.22 -7.39
CA VAL A 18 -51.42 10.86 -7.37
C VAL A 18 -50.80 10.48 -6.04
N SER A 19 -50.02 9.39 -6.08
CA SER A 19 -49.03 9.04 -5.07
C SER A 19 -48.24 10.31 -4.75
N SER A 20 -48.53 10.93 -3.61
CA SER A 20 -47.72 12.02 -3.09
C SER A 20 -46.35 11.41 -2.88
N ILE A 21 -45.42 11.78 -3.77
CA ILE A 21 -43.99 11.59 -3.53
C ILE A 21 -43.77 12.12 -2.11
N PRO A 22 -43.37 11.27 -1.14
CA PRO A 22 -43.01 11.77 0.16
C PRO A 22 -41.76 12.61 -0.05
N LEU A 23 -41.96 13.92 -0.20
CA LEU A 23 -40.94 14.91 0.08
C LEU A 23 -40.64 14.76 1.57
N THR A 24 -39.83 13.76 1.88
CA THR A 24 -39.11 13.76 3.16
C THR A 24 -38.18 14.93 3.02
N ASP A 25 -38.58 16.05 3.63
CA ASP A 25 -37.81 17.28 3.66
C ASP A 25 -36.34 16.94 3.92
N VAL A 26 -35.53 17.22 2.92
CA VAL A 26 -34.08 17.33 3.06
C VAL A 26 -33.72 18.50 4.00
N ASP A 27 -34.69 19.20 4.56
CA ASP A 27 -34.51 20.36 5.43
C ASP A 27 -34.51 20.05 6.94
N SER A 28 -34.74 18.79 7.36
CA SER A 28 -34.74 18.46 8.80
C SER A 28 -33.36 18.18 9.41
N ARG A 29 -32.24 18.36 8.67
CA ARG A 29 -30.88 18.30 9.24
C ARG A 29 -30.26 19.65 9.61
N SER A 30 -30.91 20.77 9.33
CA SER A 30 -30.35 22.08 9.65
C SER A 30 -31.42 23.09 9.98
N ASN A 31 -31.77 23.18 11.26
CA ASN A 31 -32.18 24.48 11.79
C ASN A 31 -30.99 25.45 11.60
N PRO A 32 -31.07 26.48 10.76
CA PRO A 32 -29.95 27.38 10.46
C PRO A 32 -29.50 28.20 11.68
N ALA A 33 -30.32 28.24 12.74
CA ALA A 33 -29.93 28.82 14.03
C ALA A 33 -29.07 27.88 14.93
N THR A 34 -28.87 26.60 14.56
CA THR A 34 -28.09 25.63 15.34
C THR A 34 -27.06 24.82 14.53
N ALA A 35 -26.96 25.01 13.21
CA ALA A 35 -25.84 24.51 12.42
C ALA A 35 -24.60 25.37 12.71
N SER A 36 -23.92 25.06 13.81
CA SER A 36 -22.69 25.76 14.17
C SER A 36 -21.61 25.52 13.09
N ILE A 37 -20.72 26.48 12.89
CA ILE A 37 -19.55 26.33 12.01
C ILE A 37 -18.76 25.04 12.34
N GLY A 38 -18.76 24.63 13.61
CA GLY A 38 -18.17 23.36 14.04
C GLY A 38 -18.86 22.11 13.45
N ALA A 39 -20.17 22.13 13.24
CA ALA A 39 -20.90 21.05 12.58
C ALA A 39 -20.53 20.95 11.09
N LEU A 40 -20.43 22.09 10.38
CA LEU A 40 -20.02 22.09 8.96
C LEU A 40 -18.58 21.62 8.77
N VAL A 41 -17.64 22.05 9.63
CA VAL A 41 -16.25 21.60 9.56
C VAL A 41 -16.14 20.10 9.87
N LYS A 42 -16.90 19.60 10.83
CA LYS A 42 -16.97 18.17 11.15
C LYS A 42 -17.49 17.35 9.96
N ASP A 43 -18.56 17.79 9.33
CA ASP A 43 -19.15 17.08 8.18
C ASP A 43 -18.23 17.12 6.95
N ALA A 44 -17.62 18.27 6.64
CA ALA A 44 -16.64 18.40 5.57
C ALA A 44 -15.41 17.51 5.80
N THR A 45 -14.88 17.49 7.03
CA THR A 45 -13.74 16.63 7.41
C THR A 45 -14.09 15.14 7.30
N THR A 46 -15.33 14.78 7.63
CA THR A 46 -15.83 13.41 7.51
C THR A 46 -15.94 12.98 6.05
N GLN A 47 -16.39 13.86 5.15
CA GLN A 47 -16.46 13.59 3.71
C GLN A 47 -15.08 13.44 3.08
N VAL A 48 -14.14 14.34 3.42
CA VAL A 48 -12.75 14.24 2.96
C VAL A 48 -12.11 12.94 3.46
N SER A 49 -12.33 12.58 4.72
CA SER A 49 -11.83 11.31 5.29
C SER A 49 -12.40 10.09 4.55
N THR A 50 -13.69 10.14 4.19
CA THR A 50 -14.35 9.08 3.41
C THR A 50 -13.77 8.96 2.00
N LEU A 51 -13.53 10.09 1.31
CA LEU A 51 -12.91 10.10 -0.02
C LEU A 51 -11.48 9.55 0.00
N VAL A 52 -10.65 10.02 0.94
CA VAL A 52 -9.27 9.52 1.08
C VAL A 52 -9.26 8.03 1.38
N ARG A 53 -10.18 7.57 2.25
CA ARG A 53 -10.32 6.14 2.55
C ARG A 53 -10.71 5.33 1.32
N ALA A 54 -11.65 5.84 0.51
CA ALA A 54 -12.09 5.19 -0.72
C ALA A 54 -10.96 5.11 -1.76
N GLU A 55 -10.19 6.19 -1.94
CA GLU A 55 -9.05 6.22 -2.87
C GLU A 55 -7.97 5.22 -2.44
N VAL A 56 -7.67 5.15 -1.13
CA VAL A 56 -6.72 4.18 -0.57
C VAL A 56 -7.24 2.76 -0.71
N GLU A 57 -8.54 2.52 -0.50
CA GLU A 57 -9.14 1.19 -0.65
C GLU A 57 -9.11 0.72 -2.11
N LEU A 58 -9.35 1.62 -3.06
CA LEU A 58 -9.23 1.35 -4.49
C LEU A 58 -7.78 1.04 -4.88
N ALA A 59 -6.85 1.93 -4.52
CA ALA A 59 -5.42 1.73 -4.80
C ALA A 59 -4.90 0.44 -4.17
N LYS A 60 -5.34 0.12 -2.95
CA LYS A 60 -5.02 -1.14 -2.28
C LYS A 60 -5.59 -2.34 -3.04
N ALA A 61 -6.82 -2.27 -3.54
CA ALA A 61 -7.42 -3.35 -4.31
C ALA A 61 -6.68 -3.60 -5.63
N GLU A 62 -6.31 -2.53 -6.34
CA GLU A 62 -5.54 -2.61 -7.58
C GLU A 62 -4.16 -3.21 -7.36
N VAL A 63 -3.38 -2.65 -6.43
CA VAL A 63 -2.03 -3.14 -6.09
C VAL A 63 -2.08 -4.58 -5.58
N THR A 64 -3.06 -4.94 -4.73
CA THR A 64 -3.19 -6.32 -4.22
C THR A 64 -3.53 -7.29 -5.36
N GLY A 65 -4.36 -6.87 -6.32
CA GLY A 65 -4.67 -7.65 -7.51
C GLY A 65 -3.43 -7.90 -8.38
N GLU A 66 -2.62 -6.88 -8.61
CA GLU A 66 -1.36 -6.98 -9.35
C GLU A 66 -0.35 -7.89 -8.65
N ILE A 67 -0.18 -7.72 -7.33
CA ILE A 67 0.71 -8.58 -6.52
C ILE A 67 0.27 -10.04 -6.63
N LYS A 68 -1.03 -10.32 -6.54
CA LYS A 68 -1.55 -11.70 -6.63
C LYS A 68 -1.28 -12.31 -8.01
N LYS A 69 -1.46 -11.55 -9.09
CA LYS A 69 -1.13 -11.99 -10.46
C LYS A 69 0.37 -12.23 -10.63
N GLY A 70 1.20 -11.30 -10.14
CA GLY A 70 2.66 -11.43 -10.13
C GLY A 70 3.12 -12.66 -9.35
N LEU A 71 2.53 -12.91 -8.19
CA LEU A 71 2.81 -14.08 -7.36
C LEU A 71 2.42 -15.38 -8.07
N GLN A 72 1.24 -15.44 -8.68
CA GLN A 72 0.83 -16.61 -9.47
C GLN A 72 1.78 -16.85 -10.66
N GLY A 73 2.20 -15.80 -11.36
CA GLY A 73 3.20 -15.89 -12.43
C GLY A 73 4.57 -16.35 -11.93
N SER A 74 4.97 -15.97 -10.72
CA SER A 74 6.25 -16.35 -10.13
C SER A 74 6.37 -17.84 -9.84
N VAL A 75 5.26 -18.57 -9.66
CA VAL A 75 5.27 -20.03 -9.40
C VAL A 75 6.00 -20.77 -10.51
N LEU A 76 5.70 -20.47 -11.78
CA LEU A 76 6.36 -21.08 -12.92
C LEU A 76 7.85 -20.72 -12.97
N PHE A 77 8.21 -19.50 -12.58
CA PHE A 77 9.61 -19.08 -12.54
C PHE A 77 10.39 -19.80 -11.44
N VAL A 78 9.79 -20.00 -10.27
CA VAL A 78 10.39 -20.79 -9.18
C VAL A 78 10.58 -22.24 -9.61
N LEU A 79 9.58 -22.84 -10.26
CA LEU A 79 9.69 -24.20 -10.80
C LEU A 79 10.77 -24.30 -11.89
N ALA A 80 10.81 -23.35 -12.83
CA ALA A 80 11.82 -23.30 -13.88
C ALA A 80 13.23 -23.14 -13.28
N LEU A 81 13.40 -22.26 -12.29
CA LEU A 81 14.68 -22.08 -11.60
C LEU A 81 15.09 -23.33 -10.82
N ALA A 82 14.15 -24.00 -10.15
CA ALA A 82 14.42 -25.27 -9.48
C ALA A 82 14.92 -26.31 -10.48
N VAL A 83 14.19 -26.51 -11.60
CA VAL A 83 14.60 -27.43 -12.67
C VAL A 83 15.98 -27.06 -13.21
N LEU A 84 16.24 -25.77 -13.45
CA LEU A 84 17.54 -25.30 -13.94
C LEU A 84 18.67 -25.59 -12.94
N ILE A 85 18.46 -25.36 -11.64
CA ILE A 85 19.45 -25.66 -10.59
C ILE A 85 19.76 -27.16 -10.54
N PHE A 86 18.73 -28.02 -10.51
CA PHE A 86 18.93 -29.47 -10.51
C PHE A 86 19.56 -29.97 -11.82
N SER A 87 19.14 -29.43 -12.96
CA SER A 87 19.69 -29.79 -14.29
C SER A 87 21.14 -29.34 -14.46
N SER A 88 21.54 -28.24 -13.81
CA SER A 88 22.92 -27.75 -13.88
C SER A 88 23.92 -28.79 -13.36
N PHE A 89 23.57 -29.55 -12.32
CA PHE A 89 24.40 -30.65 -11.84
C PHE A 89 24.67 -31.70 -12.93
N PHE A 90 23.62 -32.14 -13.62
CA PHE A 90 23.75 -33.07 -14.75
C PHE A 90 24.47 -32.45 -15.95
N PHE A 91 24.28 -31.16 -16.21
CA PHE A 91 24.96 -30.45 -17.29
C PHE A 91 26.48 -30.42 -17.07
N PHE A 92 26.97 -30.15 -15.86
CA PHE A 92 28.40 -30.15 -15.58
C PHE A 92 28.99 -31.57 -15.63
N PHE A 93 28.24 -32.58 -15.19
CA PHE A 93 28.65 -33.98 -15.35
C PHE A 93 28.75 -34.37 -16.83
N PHE A 94 27.73 -34.03 -17.62
CA PHE A 94 27.73 -34.20 -19.07
C PHE A 94 28.92 -33.49 -19.72
N LEU A 95 29.21 -32.24 -19.33
CA LEU A 95 30.32 -31.48 -19.87
C LEU A 95 31.67 -32.14 -19.56
N ALA A 96 31.86 -32.65 -18.34
CA ALA A 96 33.06 -33.38 -17.98
C ALA A 96 33.19 -34.69 -18.79
N GLU A 97 32.10 -35.43 -18.98
CA GLU A 97 32.12 -36.66 -19.78
C GLU A 97 32.31 -36.39 -21.27
N LEU A 98 31.80 -35.26 -21.77
CA LEU A 98 32.07 -34.80 -23.13
C LEU A 98 33.57 -34.49 -23.30
N LEU A 99 34.17 -33.78 -22.34
CA LEU A 99 35.61 -33.47 -22.35
C LEU A 99 36.48 -34.73 -22.25
N ASN A 100 36.01 -35.78 -21.56
CA ASN A 100 36.69 -37.06 -21.44
C ASN A 100 36.95 -37.74 -22.81
N THR A 101 36.28 -37.32 -23.89
CA THR A 101 36.58 -37.80 -25.24
C THR A 101 37.92 -37.30 -25.80
N TRP A 102 38.44 -36.16 -25.29
CA TRP A 102 39.72 -35.59 -25.72
C TRP A 102 40.82 -35.65 -24.64
N VAL A 103 40.45 -35.74 -23.36
CA VAL A 103 41.41 -35.78 -22.24
C VAL A 103 41.09 -36.90 -21.24
N VAL A 104 42.06 -37.25 -20.38
CA VAL A 104 41.84 -38.23 -19.31
C VAL A 104 40.75 -37.78 -18.34
N ARG A 105 39.91 -38.72 -17.92
CA ARG A 105 38.69 -38.44 -17.13
C ARG A 105 38.91 -37.49 -15.95
N TRP A 106 39.91 -37.75 -15.11
CA TRP A 106 40.18 -36.91 -13.93
C TRP A 106 40.50 -35.44 -14.31
N LEU A 107 41.17 -35.23 -15.44
CA LEU A 107 41.54 -33.90 -15.91
C LEU A 107 40.32 -33.17 -16.50
N ALA A 108 39.41 -33.88 -17.16
CA ALA A 108 38.15 -33.31 -17.64
C ALA A 108 37.33 -32.71 -16.48
N PHE A 109 37.16 -33.46 -15.38
CA PHE A 109 36.47 -32.96 -14.18
C PHE A 109 37.20 -31.76 -13.55
N LEU A 110 38.53 -31.77 -13.51
CA LEU A 110 39.32 -30.66 -12.99
C LEU A 110 39.13 -29.38 -13.85
N ILE A 111 39.12 -29.50 -15.18
CA ILE A 111 38.89 -28.37 -16.08
C ILE A 111 37.49 -27.76 -15.85
N VAL A 112 36.45 -28.60 -15.81
CA VAL A 112 35.08 -28.13 -15.55
C VAL A 112 34.98 -27.44 -14.18
N PHE A 113 35.63 -27.99 -13.16
CA PHE A 113 35.70 -27.36 -11.84
C PHE A 113 36.35 -25.96 -11.88
N LEU A 114 37.47 -25.81 -12.57
CA LEU A 114 38.15 -24.51 -12.72
C LEU A 114 37.28 -23.49 -13.47
N ILE A 115 36.56 -23.93 -14.51
CA ILE A 115 35.58 -23.09 -15.22
C ILE A 115 34.49 -22.59 -14.26
N MET A 116 33.95 -23.47 -13.42
CA MET A 116 32.95 -23.07 -12.42
C MET A 116 33.50 -22.05 -11.43
N VAL A 117 34.70 -22.28 -10.89
CA VAL A 117 35.36 -21.33 -9.96
C VAL A 117 35.56 -19.96 -10.63
N ALA A 118 36.00 -19.94 -11.90
CA ALA A 118 36.18 -18.70 -12.65
C ALA A 118 34.86 -17.94 -12.84
N ILE A 119 33.78 -18.64 -13.22
CA ILE A 119 32.44 -18.05 -13.37
C ILE A 119 31.95 -17.51 -12.02
N THR A 120 32.08 -18.29 -10.94
CA THR A 120 31.68 -17.87 -9.59
C THR A 120 32.45 -16.63 -9.14
N ALA A 121 33.77 -16.58 -9.35
CA ALA A 121 34.59 -15.42 -9.02
C ALA A 121 34.14 -14.18 -9.80
N LEU A 122 33.86 -14.32 -11.10
CA LEU A 122 33.37 -13.22 -11.93
C LEU A 122 32.01 -12.69 -11.45
N LEU A 123 31.06 -13.59 -11.19
CA LEU A 123 29.72 -13.22 -10.70
C LEU A 123 29.77 -12.57 -9.31
N ALA A 124 30.57 -13.12 -8.39
CA ALA A 124 30.78 -12.55 -7.07
C ALA A 124 31.42 -11.15 -7.16
N PHE A 125 32.37 -10.97 -8.06
CA PHE A 125 33.01 -9.68 -8.30
C PHE A 125 32.02 -8.64 -8.88
N LEU A 126 31.24 -9.01 -9.90
CA LEU A 126 30.19 -8.14 -10.45
C LEU A 126 29.13 -7.78 -9.39
N GLY A 127 28.72 -8.75 -8.57
CA GLY A 127 27.81 -8.55 -7.45
C GLY A 127 28.39 -7.58 -6.41
N TYR A 128 29.65 -7.76 -6.04
CA TYR A 128 30.37 -6.87 -5.13
C TYR A 128 30.44 -5.44 -5.69
N LEU A 129 30.77 -5.26 -6.96
CA LEU A 129 30.77 -3.95 -7.62
C LEU A 129 29.38 -3.30 -7.60
N ARG A 130 28.31 -4.09 -7.80
CA ARG A 130 26.94 -3.58 -7.78
C ARG A 130 26.53 -3.11 -6.38
N VAL A 131 26.86 -3.89 -5.35
CA VAL A 131 26.57 -3.56 -3.95
C VAL A 131 27.40 -2.35 -3.49
N LYS A 132 28.68 -2.28 -3.87
CA LYS A 132 29.56 -1.14 -3.53
C LYS A 132 29.07 0.19 -4.12
N LYS A 133 28.41 0.15 -5.28
CA LYS A 133 27.78 1.33 -5.91
C LYS A 133 26.50 1.79 -5.20
N LEU A 134 25.90 0.98 -4.33
CA LEU A 134 24.75 1.39 -3.52
C LEU A 134 25.27 2.30 -2.39
N ARG A 135 25.19 3.62 -2.60
CA ARG A 135 25.40 4.60 -1.52
C ARG A 135 24.34 4.37 -0.45
N LYS A 136 24.73 4.42 0.83
CA LYS A 136 23.77 4.43 1.95
C LYS A 136 22.75 5.55 1.69
N PRO A 137 21.44 5.34 1.92
CA PRO A 137 20.43 6.37 1.74
C PRO A 137 20.56 7.43 2.84
N GLU A 138 21.60 8.27 2.75
CA GLU A 138 21.95 9.33 3.70
C GLU A 138 20.77 10.28 3.88
N LYS A 139 20.11 10.68 2.78
CA LYS A 139 18.94 11.56 2.84
C LYS A 139 17.75 10.96 3.59
N THR A 140 17.53 9.64 3.51
CA THR A 140 16.46 8.97 4.25
C THR A 140 16.82 8.89 5.73
N ILE A 141 18.08 8.58 6.06
CA ILE A 141 18.55 8.55 7.44
C ILE A 141 18.48 9.95 8.07
N ASP A 142 18.87 10.99 7.35
CA ASP A 142 18.84 12.37 7.83
C ASP A 142 17.41 12.88 8.01
N SER A 143 16.50 12.58 7.09
CA SER A 143 15.07 12.89 7.26
C SER A 143 14.47 12.18 8.48
N LEU A 144 14.80 10.91 8.71
CA LEU A 144 14.32 10.18 9.89
C LEU A 144 14.90 10.73 11.21
N LYS A 145 16.17 11.14 11.21
CA LYS A 145 16.80 11.83 12.36
C LYS A 145 16.18 13.20 12.61
N ALA A 146 15.89 13.96 11.55
CA ALA A 146 15.20 15.23 11.65
C ALA A 146 13.78 15.05 12.22
N THR A 147 13.02 14.05 11.76
CA THR A 147 11.68 13.74 12.29
C THR A 147 11.73 13.30 13.76
N ALA A 148 12.71 12.48 14.17
CA ALA A 148 12.87 12.08 15.57
C ALA A 148 13.16 13.28 16.50
N THR A 149 13.88 14.29 15.98
CA THR A 149 14.19 15.52 16.73
C THR A 149 12.97 16.43 16.90
N VAL A 150 11.94 16.28 16.07
CA VAL A 150 10.73 17.12 16.09
C VAL A 150 9.56 16.43 16.81
N ILE A 151 9.75 15.26 17.43
CA ILE A 151 8.71 14.62 18.26
C ILE A 151 8.44 15.50 19.51
N PRO A 152 7.28 16.18 19.59
CA PRO A 152 6.92 16.99 20.74
C PRO A 152 6.32 16.04 21.79
N GLY A 153 7.20 15.47 22.62
CA GLY A 153 6.80 14.54 23.69
C GLY A 153 7.56 14.73 25.01
N GLN A 154 8.54 15.63 25.05
CA GLN A 154 9.35 15.88 26.25
C GLN A 154 9.30 17.35 26.70
N ARG A 155 8.09 17.94 26.64
CA ARG A 155 7.79 19.22 27.30
C ARG A 155 6.81 18.96 28.45
N GLY A 156 7.35 18.48 29.56
CA GLY A 156 6.55 18.15 30.73
C GLY A 156 7.41 17.70 31.91
N SER A 157 8.43 18.48 32.26
CA SER A 157 9.14 18.33 33.54
C SER A 157 9.68 19.65 34.09
N ASP A 158 9.89 20.66 33.24
CA ASP A 158 10.42 21.95 33.70
C ASP A 158 9.31 23.01 33.66
N ALA A 159 8.37 22.91 34.61
CA ALA A 159 7.62 24.10 35.03
C ALA A 159 8.56 24.93 35.92
N PRO A 160 8.75 26.24 35.67
CA PRO A 160 9.63 27.06 36.48
C PRO A 160 9.08 27.16 37.91
N GLU A 161 9.77 26.47 38.82
CA GLU A 161 9.71 26.61 40.27
C GLU A 161 10.11 28.03 40.67
N LEU A 162 9.22 29.00 40.52
CA LEU A 162 9.42 30.39 40.98
C LEU A 162 8.21 30.95 41.76
N ALA A 163 7.30 30.10 42.23
CA ALA A 163 6.06 30.54 42.88
C ALA A 163 5.98 30.29 44.40
N ALA A 164 7.08 29.94 45.10
CA ALA A 164 6.96 29.45 46.47
C ALA A 164 8.04 29.89 47.49
N LYS A 165 8.72 31.04 47.33
CA LYS A 165 9.72 31.47 48.33
C LYS A 165 9.61 32.87 48.97
N ASP A 166 8.58 33.67 48.70
CA ASP A 166 8.49 35.04 49.26
C ASP A 166 7.29 35.31 50.17
N VAL A 167 6.73 34.28 50.82
CA VAL A 167 5.67 34.49 51.82
C VAL A 167 5.98 33.78 53.13
N ARG A 168 6.88 34.38 53.94
CA ARG A 168 6.86 34.31 55.42
C ARG A 168 7.78 35.39 56.01
N ALA A 169 7.15 36.32 56.73
CA ALA A 169 7.74 37.48 57.42
C ALA A 169 8.53 37.09 58.70
N PRO A 170 9.16 38.02 59.46
CA PRO A 170 8.39 38.93 60.32
C PRO A 170 8.89 40.38 60.41
N LEU A 171 7.93 41.29 60.57
CA LEU A 171 8.13 42.62 61.12
C LEU A 171 8.33 42.51 62.63
N THR A 172 9.47 42.96 63.16
CA THR A 172 9.57 43.43 64.55
C THR A 172 10.69 44.47 64.70
N ARG A 173 10.28 45.64 65.19
CA ARG A 173 10.96 46.72 65.93
C ARG A 173 12.47 46.66 66.15
#